data_AF-A0AAP9H633-F1
#
_entry.id   AF-A0AAP9H633-F1
#
_cell.length_a   1.000
_cell.length_b   1.000
_cell.length_c   1.000
_cell.angle_alpha   90.00
_cell.angle_beta   90.00
_cell.angle_gamma   90.00
#
_symmetry.space_group_name_H-M   'P 1'
#
loop_
_entity.id
_entity.type
_entity.pdbx_description
1 polymer ?
#
loop_
_entity_poly.entity_id
_entity_poly.type
_entity_poly.pdbx_seq_one_letter_code
_entity_poly.pdbx_strand_id
1 'polypeptide(L)'
;MTHKYPDTSMSYNSLLTLDGAREEFKQKNGDAAVKRMLEEIKTFEASDFFGVRLLHKHNDINNNEIMFEYSHIDGDEIFLVTEATTNNNTKSTINSWLFEKGKAIPLEYSDTLIIEDANNFKESNQLLSSLARIANEMNVSHILGPCMNYSRYIYDRIPESDSVFWEKTALNKKANVIQCVSRENIDRNNSTETKWALRKSSENDNELVVWI
;
A
#
# COMPACT_ATOMS: atom_id res chain seq x y z
N MET A 1 4.85 24.45 13.23
CA MET A 1 3.42 24.31 12.90
C MET A 1 3.10 22.83 12.90
N THR A 2 2.29 22.36 13.84
CA THR A 2 1.78 20.98 13.84
C THR A 2 0.85 20.80 12.65
N HIS A 3 1.21 19.93 11.69
CA HIS A 3 0.28 19.54 10.64
C HIS A 3 -0.73 18.59 11.27
N LYS A 4 -2.03 18.94 11.20
CA LYS A 4 -3.11 18.07 11.66
C LYS A 4 -3.69 17.40 10.42
N TYR A 5 -3.51 16.09 10.28
CA TYR A 5 -4.14 15.31 9.23
C TYR A 5 -5.67 15.31 9.43
N PRO A 6 -6.46 15.20 8.35
CA PRO A 6 -7.90 14.94 8.47
C PRO A 6 -8.11 13.66 9.29
N ASP A 7 -9.24 13.58 10.01
CA ASP A 7 -9.59 12.37 10.75
C ASP A 7 -9.97 11.26 9.75
N THR A 8 -9.09 10.28 9.58
CA THR A 8 -9.29 9.13 8.68
C THR A 8 -9.76 7.88 9.42
N SER A 9 -9.96 7.95 10.75
CA SER A 9 -10.29 6.79 11.58
C SER A 9 -11.58 6.08 11.15
N MET A 10 -12.62 6.84 10.78
CA MET A 10 -13.87 6.28 10.27
C MET A 10 -13.69 5.50 8.97
N SER A 11 -12.89 6.05 8.03
CA SER A 11 -12.63 5.40 6.74
C SER A 11 -11.74 4.18 6.88
N TYR A 12 -10.78 4.20 7.81
CA TYR A 12 -9.94 3.05 8.10
C TYR A 12 -10.72 1.94 8.82
N ASN A 13 -11.49 2.28 9.85
CA ASN A 13 -12.26 1.31 10.62
C ASN A 13 -13.42 0.68 9.82
N SER A 14 -13.80 1.25 8.67
CA SER A 14 -14.81 0.66 7.78
C SER A 14 -14.25 -0.43 6.86
N LEU A 15 -12.92 -0.56 6.75
CA LEU A 15 -12.28 -1.61 5.97
C LEU A 15 -12.61 -3.00 6.52
N LEU A 16 -12.60 -3.99 5.63
CA LEU A 16 -12.69 -5.39 5.99
C LEU A 16 -11.41 -5.87 6.69
N THR A 17 -11.51 -6.98 7.42
CA THR A 17 -10.31 -7.73 7.82
C THR A 17 -9.62 -8.30 6.58
N LEU A 18 -8.35 -8.70 6.70
CA LEU A 18 -7.60 -9.32 5.59
C LEU A 18 -8.36 -10.49 4.95
N ASP A 19 -8.93 -11.39 5.75
CA ASP A 19 -9.71 -12.52 5.24
C ASP A 19 -10.96 -12.08 4.47
N GLY A 20 -11.67 -11.07 4.98
CA GLY A 20 -12.85 -10.51 4.31
C GLY A 20 -12.47 -9.83 2.99
N ALA A 21 -11.41 -9.04 2.97
CA ALA A 21 -10.91 -8.39 1.76
C ALA A 21 -10.43 -9.41 0.72
N ARG A 22 -9.72 -10.47 1.15
CA ARG A 22 -9.27 -11.57 0.29
C ARG A 22 -10.44 -12.29 -0.37
N GLU A 23 -11.47 -12.63 0.40
CA GLU A 23 -12.65 -13.33 -0.10
C GLU A 23 -13.38 -12.45 -1.12
N GLU A 24 -13.59 -11.18 -0.81
CA GLU A 24 -14.28 -10.28 -1.73
C GLU A 24 -13.46 -9.99 -3.00
N PHE A 25 -12.13 -9.86 -2.88
CA PHE A 25 -11.22 -9.73 -4.01
C PHE A 25 -11.39 -10.88 -5.00
N LYS A 26 -11.47 -12.13 -4.53
CA LYS A 26 -11.72 -13.30 -5.39
C LYS A 26 -13.10 -13.23 -6.05
N GLN A 27 -14.13 -12.91 -5.28
CA GLN A 27 -15.52 -12.82 -5.79
C GLN A 27 -15.70 -11.73 -6.85
N LYS A 28 -14.93 -10.63 -6.76
CA LYS A 28 -14.99 -9.47 -7.67
C LYS A 28 -14.05 -9.56 -8.87
N ASN A 29 -13.36 -10.68 -9.08
CA ASN A 29 -12.32 -10.81 -10.11
C ASN A 29 -11.22 -9.74 -9.94
N GLY A 30 -10.71 -9.61 -8.72
CA GLY A 30 -9.77 -8.56 -8.32
C GLY A 30 -8.49 -8.51 -9.17
N ASP A 31 -8.00 -9.64 -9.68
CA ASP A 31 -6.82 -9.70 -10.56
C ASP A 31 -7.02 -8.86 -11.83
N ALA A 32 -8.21 -8.93 -12.44
CA ALA A 32 -8.54 -8.15 -13.62
C ALA A 32 -8.59 -6.64 -13.28
N ALA A 33 -9.05 -6.29 -12.08
CA ALA A 33 -9.09 -4.91 -11.62
C ALA A 33 -7.68 -4.37 -11.35
N VAL A 34 -6.84 -5.12 -10.65
CA VAL A 34 -5.43 -4.79 -10.42
C VAL A 34 -4.72 -4.58 -11.75
N LYS A 35 -4.86 -5.51 -12.71
CA LYS A 35 -4.26 -5.38 -14.03
C LYS A 35 -4.67 -4.09 -14.72
N ARG A 36 -5.97 -3.78 -14.76
CA ARG A 36 -6.49 -2.57 -15.41
C ARG A 36 -6.01 -1.28 -14.72
N MET A 37 -5.94 -1.28 -13.38
CA MET A 37 -5.40 -0.15 -12.62
C MET A 37 -3.90 0.05 -12.85
N LEU A 38 -3.12 -1.03 -12.94
CA LEU A 38 -1.69 -0.96 -13.25
C LEU A 38 -1.43 -0.50 -14.69
N GLU A 39 -2.26 -0.92 -15.65
CA GLU A 39 -2.22 -0.40 -17.02
C GLU A 39 -2.45 1.11 -17.05
N GLU A 40 -3.41 1.61 -16.27
CA GLU A 40 -3.64 3.06 -16.14
C GLU A 40 -2.45 3.79 -15.51
N ILE A 41 -1.87 3.26 -14.44
CA ILE A 41 -0.64 3.79 -13.83
C ILE A 41 0.49 3.86 -14.85
N LYS A 42 0.62 2.85 -15.72
CA LYS A 42 1.60 2.83 -16.81
C LYS A 42 1.31 3.90 -17.86
N THR A 43 0.05 4.08 -18.25
CA THR A 43 -0.37 5.11 -19.22
C THR A 43 -0.04 6.53 -18.75
N PHE A 44 -0.10 6.77 -17.44
CA PHE A 44 0.31 8.04 -16.81
C PHE A 44 1.82 8.14 -16.53
N GLU A 45 2.63 7.16 -16.97
CA GLU A 45 4.06 7.07 -16.66
C GLU A 45 4.38 7.13 -15.15
N ALA A 46 3.43 6.70 -14.33
CA ALA A 46 3.47 6.83 -12.88
C ALA A 46 3.96 5.55 -12.16
N SER A 47 4.43 4.56 -12.91
CA SER A 47 4.87 3.25 -12.40
C SER A 47 5.98 3.32 -11.37
N ASP A 48 6.82 4.37 -11.41
CA ASP A 48 7.89 4.54 -10.42
C ASP A 48 7.33 5.00 -9.06
N PHE A 49 6.17 5.65 -9.04
CA PHE A 49 5.59 6.27 -7.84
C PHE A 49 4.43 5.46 -7.23
N PHE A 50 3.59 4.86 -8.06
CA PHE A 50 2.32 4.25 -7.63
C PHE A 50 2.26 2.75 -7.92
N GLY A 51 1.54 2.06 -7.04
CA GLY A 51 1.03 0.72 -7.19
C GLY A 51 -0.44 0.62 -6.78
N VAL A 52 -0.93 -0.60 -6.64
CA VAL A 52 -2.27 -0.95 -6.19
C VAL A 52 -2.16 -1.77 -4.91
N ARG A 53 -3.05 -1.55 -3.94
CA ARG A 53 -3.09 -2.28 -2.66
C ARG A 53 -4.48 -2.84 -2.40
N LEU A 54 -4.52 -4.03 -1.81
CA LEU A 54 -5.70 -4.61 -1.18
C LEU A 54 -5.98 -3.87 0.12
N LEU A 55 -7.09 -3.15 0.18
CA LEU A 55 -7.46 -2.35 1.34
C LEU A 55 -8.07 -3.26 2.41
N HIS A 56 -7.44 -3.28 3.58
CA HIS A 56 -7.89 -4.05 4.73
C HIS A 56 -7.38 -3.40 6.02
N LYS A 57 -8.01 -3.76 7.15
CA LYS A 57 -7.57 -3.38 8.49
C LYS A 57 -7.11 -4.60 9.28
N HIS A 58 -6.22 -4.35 10.23
CA HIS A 58 -5.73 -5.38 11.17
C HIS A 58 -6.23 -5.13 12.59
N ASN A 59 -6.62 -3.91 12.89
CA ASN A 59 -7.19 -3.48 14.15
C ASN A 59 -8.10 -2.27 13.91
N ASP A 60 -8.92 -1.92 14.89
CA ASP A 60 -9.56 -0.61 14.92
C ASP A 60 -8.59 0.43 15.51
N ILE A 61 -8.71 1.67 15.06
CA ILE A 61 -7.98 2.84 15.59
C ILE A 61 -8.94 3.83 16.24
N ASN A 62 -8.44 4.59 17.21
CA ASN A 62 -9.20 5.62 17.91
C ASN A 62 -9.36 6.88 17.04
N ASN A 63 -10.30 7.73 17.43
CA ASN A 63 -10.39 9.08 16.89
C ASN A 63 -9.08 9.84 17.19
N ASN A 64 -8.52 10.53 16.20
CA ASN A 64 -7.19 11.18 16.21
C ASN A 64 -5.97 10.25 16.06
N GLU A 65 -6.16 8.95 15.84
CA GLU A 65 -5.09 8.06 15.40
C GLU A 65 -5.08 7.97 13.87
N ILE A 66 -3.89 7.69 13.33
CA ILE A 66 -3.66 7.31 11.94
C ILE A 66 -2.86 6.00 11.94
N MET A 67 -2.99 5.21 10.88
CA MET A 67 -2.03 4.14 10.62
C MET A 67 -0.79 4.73 9.98
N PHE A 68 0.36 4.48 10.60
CA PHE A 68 1.65 5.04 10.19
C PHE A 68 2.68 3.93 9.99
N GLU A 69 3.27 3.88 8.80
CA GLU A 69 4.33 2.95 8.40
C GLU A 69 5.70 3.63 8.49
N TYR A 70 6.67 2.97 9.12
CA TYR A 70 8.05 3.44 9.23
C TYR A 70 9.03 2.28 9.11
N SER A 71 10.31 2.57 8.90
CA SER A 71 11.35 1.54 8.89
C SER A 71 11.97 1.33 10.26
N HIS A 72 12.24 0.08 10.60
CA HIS A 72 13.05 -0.34 11.74
C HIS A 72 14.21 -1.18 11.23
N ILE A 73 15.42 -0.92 11.72
CA ILE A 73 16.62 -1.66 11.35
C ILE A 73 17.07 -2.46 12.57
N ASP A 74 17.22 -3.77 12.40
CA ASP A 74 17.80 -4.66 13.41
C ASP A 74 18.95 -5.44 12.74
N GLY A 75 20.19 -5.12 13.14
CA GLY A 75 21.39 -5.59 12.45
C GLY A 75 21.44 -5.11 11.00
N ASP A 76 21.56 -6.07 10.06
CA ASP A 76 21.57 -5.83 8.61
C ASP A 76 20.19 -5.95 7.98
N GLU A 77 19.15 -6.27 8.76
CA GLU A 77 17.79 -6.47 8.27
C GLU A 77 16.95 -5.19 8.41
N ILE A 78 16.14 -4.92 7.37
CA ILE A 78 15.14 -3.86 7.39
C ILE A 78 13.74 -4.43 7.54
N PHE A 79 12.99 -3.85 8.47
CA PHE A 79 11.59 -4.14 8.72
C PHE A 79 10.78 -2.88 8.44
N LEU A 80 9.58 -3.04 7.87
CA LEU A 80 8.60 -1.96 7.84
C LEU A 80 7.54 -2.25 8.89
N VAL A 81 7.29 -1.29 9.76
CA VAL A 81 6.34 -1.42 10.86
C VAL A 81 5.20 -0.46 10.60
N THR A 82 3.99 -0.98 10.53
CA THR A 82 2.76 -0.19 10.44
C THR A 82 2.00 -0.30 11.76
N GLU A 83 1.74 0.82 12.42
CA GLU A 83 1.02 0.86 13.70
C GLU A 83 0.11 2.09 13.81
N ALA A 84 -0.86 2.03 14.72
CA ALA A 84 -1.70 3.17 15.06
C ALA A 84 -0.88 4.18 15.87
N THR A 85 -0.83 5.45 15.42
CA THR A 85 -0.14 6.52 16.13
C THR A 85 -0.97 7.80 16.18
N THR A 86 -0.73 8.64 17.18
CA THR A 86 -1.41 9.94 17.28
C THR A 86 -0.93 10.90 16.20
N ASN A 87 -1.88 11.59 15.57
CA ASN A 87 -1.72 12.53 14.45
C ASN A 87 -0.73 13.72 14.70
N ASN A 88 -0.18 13.89 15.89
CA ASN A 88 0.37 15.19 16.30
C ASN A 88 1.88 15.44 16.07
N ASN A 89 2.71 14.50 15.60
CA ASN A 89 4.17 14.73 15.64
C ASN A 89 5.05 14.07 14.55
N THR A 90 4.49 13.39 13.56
CA THR A 90 5.27 12.67 12.53
C THR A 90 5.32 13.45 11.22
N LYS A 91 6.53 13.66 10.68
CA LYS A 91 6.69 14.02 9.27
C LYS A 91 6.24 12.80 8.46
N SER A 92 5.02 12.84 7.96
CA SER A 92 4.47 11.75 7.17
C SER A 92 3.88 12.25 5.88
N THR A 93 3.83 11.35 4.91
CA THR A 93 3.15 11.53 3.64
C THR A 93 2.14 10.40 3.45
N ILE A 94 1.17 10.60 2.56
CA ILE A 94 0.12 9.61 2.33
C ILE A 94 0.72 8.41 1.62
N ASN A 95 0.48 7.21 2.16
CA ASN A 95 0.93 5.95 1.60
C ASN A 95 -0.15 5.34 0.71
N SER A 96 -1.42 5.38 1.14
CA SER A 96 -2.51 4.71 0.44
C SER A 96 -3.79 5.51 0.49
N TRP A 97 -4.67 5.27 -0.49
CA TRP A 97 -5.97 5.91 -0.58
C TRP A 97 -7.09 4.90 -0.74
N LEU A 98 -8.21 5.18 -0.10
CA LEU A 98 -9.52 4.58 -0.37
C LEU A 98 -10.28 5.44 -1.39
N PHE A 99 -11.04 4.84 -2.29
CA PHE A 99 -11.94 5.60 -3.16
C PHE A 99 -13.35 5.65 -2.57
N GLU A 100 -13.79 6.85 -2.18
CA GLU A 100 -15.15 7.07 -1.68
C GLU A 100 -15.83 8.20 -2.46
N LYS A 101 -17.04 7.94 -2.98
CA LYS A 101 -17.86 8.92 -3.72
C LYS A 101 -17.07 9.64 -4.83
N GLY A 102 -16.23 8.89 -5.54
CA GLY A 102 -15.40 9.40 -6.64
C GLY A 102 -14.19 10.23 -6.19
N LYS A 103 -13.82 10.22 -4.90
CA LYS A 103 -12.66 10.93 -4.35
C LYS A 103 -11.66 9.95 -3.76
N ALA A 104 -10.38 10.29 -3.85
CA ALA A 104 -9.31 9.60 -3.13
C ALA A 104 -9.23 10.14 -1.70
N ILE A 105 -9.51 9.28 -0.73
CA ILE A 105 -9.45 9.58 0.70
C ILE A 105 -8.18 8.94 1.26
N PRO A 106 -7.26 9.71 1.87
CA PRO A 106 -6.09 9.15 2.53
C PRO A 106 -6.47 8.10 3.57
N LEU A 107 -5.73 7.00 3.61
CA LEU A 107 -6.04 5.87 4.48
C LEU A 107 -4.89 5.60 5.45
N GLU A 108 -3.69 5.41 4.92
CA GLU A 108 -2.48 5.16 5.68
C GLU A 108 -1.41 6.18 5.31
N TYR A 109 -0.47 6.39 6.22
CA TYR A 109 0.63 7.32 6.09
C TYR A 109 1.95 6.58 6.26
N SER A 110 3.02 7.10 5.69
CA SER A 110 4.37 6.57 5.89
C SER A 110 5.37 7.68 6.22
N ASP A 111 6.48 7.30 6.83
CA ASP A 111 7.67 8.13 6.85
C ASP A 111 8.07 8.48 5.41
N THR A 112 8.32 9.76 5.16
CA THR A 112 8.78 10.27 3.86
C THR A 112 10.04 9.61 3.33
N LEU A 113 10.86 9.00 4.20
CA LEU A 113 12.07 8.30 3.79
C LEU A 113 11.78 6.97 3.08
N ILE A 114 10.68 6.29 3.42
CA ILE A 114 10.46 4.89 3.01
C ILE A 114 9.61 4.74 1.74
N ILE A 115 8.91 5.79 1.32
CA ILE A 115 8.11 5.80 0.08
C ILE A 115 8.60 6.87 -0.88
N GLU A 116 8.29 6.68 -2.17
CA GLU A 116 8.44 7.73 -3.16
C GLU A 116 7.48 8.90 -2.85
N ASP A 117 7.88 10.13 -3.15
CA ASP A 117 7.04 11.31 -2.89
C ASP A 117 6.08 11.57 -4.05
N ALA A 118 4.78 11.42 -3.81
CA ALA A 118 3.72 11.68 -4.80
C ALA A 118 3.73 13.11 -5.32
N ASN A 119 4.24 14.08 -4.55
CA ASN A 119 4.34 15.48 -4.98
C ASN A 119 5.34 15.66 -6.14
N ASN A 120 6.25 14.69 -6.34
CA ASN A 120 7.14 14.68 -7.50
C ASN A 120 6.42 14.26 -8.78
N PHE A 121 5.20 13.69 -8.69
CA PHE A 121 4.36 13.36 -9.83
C PHE A 121 3.26 14.40 -10.05
N LYS A 122 3.45 15.25 -11.06
CA LYS A 122 2.61 16.42 -11.34
C LYS A 122 1.14 16.09 -11.64
N GLU A 123 0.88 14.92 -12.22
CA GLU A 123 -0.45 14.50 -12.67
C GLU A 123 -1.16 13.56 -11.67
N SER A 124 -0.70 13.55 -10.42
CA SER A 124 -1.23 12.67 -9.36
C SER A 124 -2.75 12.79 -9.19
N ASN A 125 -3.31 14.00 -9.23
CA ASN A 125 -4.76 14.18 -9.12
C ASN A 125 -5.55 13.58 -10.28
N GLN A 126 -5.04 13.70 -11.51
CA GLN A 126 -5.66 13.14 -12.71
C GLN A 126 -5.58 11.60 -12.68
N LEU A 127 -4.43 11.06 -12.32
CA LEU A 127 -4.25 9.62 -12.13
C LEU A 127 -5.21 9.08 -11.07
N LEU A 128 -5.24 9.66 -9.88
CA LEU A 128 -6.14 9.24 -8.79
C LEU A 128 -7.62 9.29 -9.22
N SER A 129 -8.01 10.29 -10.01
CA SER A 129 -9.37 10.39 -10.56
C SER A 129 -9.67 9.28 -11.56
N SER A 130 -8.72 8.93 -12.44
CA SER A 130 -8.91 7.84 -13.40
C SER A 130 -8.96 6.47 -12.72
N LEU A 131 -8.09 6.25 -11.73
CA LEU A 131 -8.10 5.03 -10.91
C LEU A 131 -9.42 4.90 -10.13
N ALA A 132 -9.94 6.00 -9.57
CA ALA A 132 -11.24 5.99 -8.89
C ALA A 132 -12.37 5.57 -9.85
N ARG A 133 -12.35 6.06 -11.09
CA ARG A 133 -13.30 5.65 -12.13
C ARG A 133 -13.20 4.15 -12.42
N ILE A 134 -11.99 3.63 -12.64
CA ILE A 134 -11.77 2.19 -12.89
C ILE A 134 -12.28 1.35 -11.73
N ALA A 135 -11.94 1.72 -10.49
CA ALA A 135 -12.35 0.99 -9.30
C ALA A 135 -13.88 0.99 -9.13
N ASN A 136 -14.56 2.10 -9.44
CA ASN A 136 -16.02 2.17 -9.41
C ASN A 136 -16.68 1.36 -10.53
N GLU A 137 -16.18 1.44 -11.76
CA GLU A 137 -16.68 0.64 -12.89
C GLU A 137 -16.59 -0.86 -12.63
N MET A 138 -15.55 -1.29 -11.90
CA MET A 138 -15.30 -2.69 -11.56
C MET A 138 -15.88 -3.09 -10.19
N ASN A 139 -16.52 -2.16 -9.47
CA ASN A 139 -17.11 -2.37 -8.15
C ASN A 139 -16.11 -2.92 -7.11
N VAL A 140 -14.91 -2.33 -7.07
CA VAL A 140 -13.80 -2.70 -6.16
C VAL A 140 -13.28 -1.51 -5.35
N SER A 141 -13.93 -0.35 -5.40
CA SER A 141 -13.44 0.90 -4.77
C SER A 141 -13.29 0.82 -3.24
N HIS A 142 -13.94 -0.14 -2.59
CA HIS A 142 -13.83 -0.39 -1.16
C HIS A 142 -12.79 -1.46 -0.76
N ILE A 143 -12.25 -2.21 -1.73
CA ILE A 143 -11.25 -3.28 -1.48
C ILE A 143 -9.93 -3.04 -2.21
N LEU A 144 -9.89 -2.16 -3.22
CA LEU A 144 -8.68 -1.81 -3.95
C LEU A 144 -8.49 -0.30 -3.99
N GLY A 145 -7.25 0.12 -3.78
CA GLY A 145 -6.86 1.51 -3.83
C GLY A 145 -5.42 1.70 -4.29
N PRO A 146 -5.05 2.91 -4.72
CA PRO A 146 -3.67 3.22 -5.05
C PRO A 146 -2.84 3.26 -3.77
N CYS A 147 -1.57 2.91 -3.91
CA CYS A 147 -0.58 3.09 -2.86
C CYS A 147 0.74 3.58 -3.45
N MET A 148 1.60 4.11 -2.60
CA MET A 148 2.93 4.55 -2.97
C MET A 148 3.88 3.36 -3.05
N ASN A 149 4.78 3.41 -4.03
CA ASN A 149 5.92 2.49 -4.08
C ASN A 149 6.93 2.85 -3.00
N TYR A 150 7.66 1.83 -2.53
CA TYR A 150 8.76 2.06 -1.62
C TYR A 150 9.90 2.81 -2.33
N SER A 151 10.65 3.60 -1.57
CA SER A 151 11.75 4.38 -2.11
C SER A 151 12.99 3.52 -2.34
N ARG A 152 13.98 4.08 -3.03
CA ARG A 152 15.33 3.47 -3.11
C ARG A 152 15.94 3.17 -1.75
N TYR A 153 15.65 3.95 -0.71
CA TYR A 153 16.15 3.70 0.64
C TYR A 153 15.77 2.29 1.13
N ILE A 154 14.56 1.83 0.77
CA ILE A 154 14.10 0.48 1.07
C ILE A 154 14.69 -0.53 0.08
N TYR A 155 14.59 -0.27 -1.23
CA TYR A 155 15.01 -1.23 -2.25
C TYR A 155 16.51 -1.57 -2.21
N ASP A 156 17.36 -0.61 -1.87
CA ASP A 156 18.82 -0.80 -1.76
C ASP A 156 19.21 -1.68 -0.55
N ARG A 157 18.26 -2.00 0.33
CA ARG A 157 18.43 -2.84 1.52
C ARG A 157 17.77 -4.21 1.40
N ILE A 158 17.22 -4.54 0.23
CA ILE A 158 16.70 -5.87 -0.04
C ILE A 158 17.90 -6.80 -0.31
N PRO A 159 18.09 -7.86 0.49
CA PRO A 159 19.32 -8.66 0.47
C PRO A 159 19.48 -9.49 -0.82
N GLU A 160 18.37 -9.95 -1.42
CA GLU A 160 18.40 -10.85 -2.57
C GLU A 160 17.42 -10.41 -3.67
N SER A 161 17.75 -10.68 -4.94
CA SER A 161 16.92 -10.27 -6.08
C SER A 161 15.55 -10.96 -6.14
N ASP A 162 15.39 -12.12 -5.49
CA ASP A 162 14.16 -12.90 -5.39
C ASP A 162 13.42 -12.67 -4.06
N SER A 163 13.89 -11.76 -3.22
CA SER A 163 13.21 -11.39 -1.99
C SER A 163 11.88 -10.70 -2.28
N VAL A 164 10.91 -10.93 -1.40
CA VAL A 164 9.65 -10.19 -1.39
C VAL A 164 9.36 -9.66 0.01
N PHE A 165 8.55 -8.60 0.08
CA PHE A 165 7.96 -8.15 1.32
C PHE A 165 6.91 -9.16 1.76
N TRP A 166 7.04 -9.65 3.00
CA TRP A 166 6.08 -10.52 3.66
C TRP A 166 5.55 -9.87 4.93
N GLU A 167 4.24 -9.65 4.97
CA GLU A 167 3.57 -9.05 6.11
C GLU A 167 3.15 -10.07 7.17
N LYS A 168 3.44 -9.75 8.45
CA LYS A 168 2.95 -10.46 9.62
C LYS A 168 2.25 -9.52 10.59
N THR A 169 1.04 -9.87 10.99
CA THR A 169 0.32 -9.14 12.04
C THR A 169 0.76 -9.58 13.43
N ALA A 170 1.36 -8.67 14.19
CA ALA A 170 1.63 -8.85 15.60
C ALA A 170 0.42 -8.40 16.43
N LEU A 171 -0.59 -9.28 16.57
CA LEU A 171 -1.87 -8.99 17.23
C LEU A 171 -1.72 -8.32 18.61
N ASN A 172 -0.76 -8.77 19.40
CA ASN A 172 -0.51 -8.24 20.75
C ASN A 172 0.00 -6.79 20.77
N LYS A 173 0.56 -6.32 19.66
CA LYS A 173 1.13 -4.98 19.52
C LYS A 173 0.27 -4.05 18.65
N LYS A 174 -0.84 -4.55 18.07
CA LYS A 174 -1.63 -3.83 17.06
C LYS A 174 -0.75 -3.22 15.95
N ALA A 175 0.25 -4.00 15.54
CA ALA A 175 1.23 -3.59 14.56
C ALA A 175 1.37 -4.68 13.52
N ASN A 176 1.62 -4.27 12.29
CA ASN A 176 2.06 -5.15 11.22
C ASN A 176 3.53 -4.95 10.98
N VAL A 177 4.24 -6.06 10.81
CA VAL A 177 5.66 -6.05 10.50
C VAL A 177 5.83 -6.71 9.15
N ILE A 178 6.35 -5.94 8.20
CA ILE A 178 6.75 -6.41 6.89
C ILE A 178 8.25 -6.69 6.95
N GLN A 179 8.61 -7.92 6.60
CA GLN A 179 9.99 -8.38 6.50
C GLN A 179 10.34 -8.73 5.05
N CYS A 180 11.58 -8.48 4.63
CA CYS A 180 12.09 -9.04 3.38
C CYS A 180 12.44 -10.52 3.60
N VAL A 181 11.88 -11.42 2.81
CA VAL A 181 12.23 -12.85 2.81
C VAL A 181 12.42 -13.35 1.40
N SER A 182 13.27 -14.36 1.22
CA SER A 182 13.30 -15.10 -0.04
C SER A 182 11.91 -15.68 -0.33
N ARG A 183 11.51 -15.62 -1.61
CA ARG A 183 10.22 -16.12 -2.11
C ARG A 183 10.01 -17.61 -1.84
N GLU A 184 11.08 -18.39 -1.64
CA GLU A 184 10.99 -19.81 -1.30
C GLU A 184 10.50 -20.06 0.14
N ASN A 185 10.69 -19.08 1.03
CA ASN A 185 10.32 -19.18 2.45
C ASN A 185 8.85 -18.80 2.71
N ILE A 186 8.08 -18.47 1.67
CA ILE A 186 6.69 -18.08 1.79
C ILE A 186 5.76 -19.26 1.60
N ASP A 187 4.93 -19.50 2.60
CA ASP A 187 3.79 -20.41 2.49
C ASP A 187 2.66 -19.77 1.66
N ARG A 188 2.70 -20.02 0.35
CA ARG A 188 1.71 -19.51 -0.61
C ARG A 188 0.28 -19.96 -0.33
N ASN A 189 0.08 -21.06 0.40
CA ASN A 189 -1.28 -21.53 0.71
C ASN A 189 -1.92 -20.65 1.81
N ASN A 190 -1.08 -20.12 2.69
CA ASN A 190 -1.49 -19.33 3.84
C ASN A 190 -1.14 -17.83 3.70
N SER A 191 -0.72 -17.39 2.52
CA SER A 191 -0.46 -15.99 2.22
C SER A 191 -1.52 -15.40 1.28
N THR A 192 -1.58 -14.07 1.25
CA THR A 192 -2.45 -13.29 0.37
C THR A 192 -1.63 -12.16 -0.21
N GLU A 193 -1.77 -11.92 -1.51
CA GLU A 193 -1.15 -10.77 -2.15
C GLU A 193 -1.87 -9.49 -1.74
N THR A 194 -1.12 -8.51 -1.24
CA THR A 194 -1.71 -7.28 -0.69
C THR A 194 -1.27 -6.03 -1.43
N LYS A 195 -0.18 -6.07 -2.20
CA LYS A 195 0.32 -4.91 -2.96
C LYS A 195 0.90 -5.35 -4.31
N TRP A 196 0.60 -4.59 -5.35
CA TRP A 196 1.06 -4.83 -6.72
C TRP A 196 1.65 -3.55 -7.29
N ALA A 197 2.81 -3.64 -7.94
CA ALA A 197 3.45 -2.51 -8.59
C ALA A 197 4.09 -2.93 -9.91
N LEU A 198 4.29 -1.98 -10.82
CA LEU A 198 5.08 -2.20 -12.02
C LEU A 198 6.52 -1.79 -11.74
N ARG A 199 7.49 -2.66 -12.02
CA ARG A 199 8.91 -2.34 -11.97
C ARG A 199 9.48 -2.36 -13.37
N LYS A 200 10.20 -1.31 -13.75
CA LYS A 200 10.99 -1.32 -14.99
C LYS A 200 12.06 -2.40 -14.85
N SER A 201 11.99 -3.46 -15.65
CA SER A 201 13.13 -4.35 -15.82
C SER A 201 14.14 -3.69 -16.77
N SER A 202 15.40 -4.09 -16.70
CA SER A 202 16.44 -3.66 -17.63
C SER A 202 16.19 -4.10 -19.08
N GLU A 203 15.23 -4.99 -19.32
CA GLU A 203 14.91 -5.58 -20.62
C GLU A 203 13.54 -5.12 -21.14
N ASN A 204 13.28 -3.82 -21.23
CA ASN A 204 12.13 -3.18 -21.92
C ASN A 204 10.70 -3.66 -21.58
N ASP A 205 10.52 -4.64 -20.71
CA ASP A 205 9.25 -5.11 -20.18
C ASP A 205 9.13 -4.69 -18.72
N ASN A 206 8.04 -4.02 -18.37
CA ASN A 206 7.71 -3.77 -16.98
C ASN A 206 7.28 -5.10 -16.34
N GLU A 207 8.02 -5.55 -15.34
CA GLU A 207 7.66 -6.73 -14.56
C GLU A 207 6.58 -6.35 -13.53
N LEU A 208 5.54 -7.16 -13.43
CA LEU A 208 4.59 -7.07 -12.32
C LEU A 208 5.30 -7.55 -11.06
N VAL A 209 5.63 -6.63 -10.16
CA VAL A 209 6.12 -6.99 -8.83
C VAL A 209 4.91 -7.12 -7.91
N VAL A 210 4.63 -8.37 -7.59
CA VAL A 210 3.67 -8.74 -6.57
C VAL A 210 4.37 -8.79 -5.22
N TRP A 211 3.85 -8.05 -4.25
CA TRP A 211 4.23 -8.10 -2.86
C TRP A 211 3.17 -8.89 -2.10
N ILE A 212 3.61 -9.86 -1.29
CA ILE A 212 2.74 -10.82 -0.58
C ILE A 212 2.51 -10.32 0.84
#